data_AF-A0A0G1HW36-F1
#
_entry.id   AF-A0A0G1HW36-F1
#
_cell.length_a   1.000
_cell.length_b   1.000
_cell.length_c   1.000
_cell.angle_alpha   90.00
_cell.angle_beta   90.00
_cell.angle_gamma   90.00
#
_symmetry.space_group_name_H-M   'P 1'
#
loop_
_entity.id
_entity.type
_entity.pdbx_description
1 polymer ?
#
loop_
_entity_poly.entity_id
_entity_poly.type
_entity_poly.pdbx_seq_one_letter_code
_entity_poly.pdbx_strand_id
1 'polypeptide(L)'
;MGVPKILVSKELLQKLYIQDNLTPFQIGEKIGCSFKTIRNRLKEHNILFKDPAYARMTYDKKDFNGTFSEKAYMIGFRIGDLNVYKKSPDSYTIVVRCHTTQEQQVDVIKSLFDKFGRVTVSFNKGHFHVNCFMNKSFSFLIKKDTSSWGWIKNTDDKVIFNFIAGYTDAEGNFILNQKRARFKIDSYDASILKWISWFLKHKGIHNKLRIIYKKGEKVPTQNPFPKDLWRLNINDMNALQIA
;
A
#
# COMPACT_ATOMS: atom_id res chain seq x y z
N MET A 1 -30.45 -37.55 -29.07
CA MET A 1 -29.63 -38.08 -27.97
C MET A 1 -28.85 -36.91 -27.36
N GLY A 2 -29.04 -36.62 -26.07
CA GLY A 2 -28.36 -35.50 -25.40
C GLY A 2 -26.87 -35.79 -25.19
N VAL A 3 -26.01 -34.80 -25.42
CA VAL A 3 -24.57 -34.92 -25.20
C VAL A 3 -24.32 -35.20 -23.70
N PRO A 4 -23.50 -36.21 -23.34
CA PRO A 4 -23.23 -36.55 -21.95
C PRO A 4 -22.66 -35.35 -21.17
N LYS A 5 -23.14 -35.17 -19.94
CA LYS A 5 -22.81 -34.03 -19.08
C LYS A 5 -21.37 -34.15 -18.57
N ILE A 6 -20.43 -33.35 -19.09
CA ILE A 6 -19.02 -33.34 -18.65
C ILE A 6 -18.94 -32.84 -17.21
N LEU A 7 -18.72 -33.75 -16.25
CA LEU A 7 -18.59 -33.44 -14.82
C LEU A 7 -17.21 -32.86 -14.54
N VAL A 8 -17.17 -31.64 -14.00
CA VAL A 8 -15.95 -30.98 -13.54
C VAL A 8 -16.13 -30.69 -12.05
N SER A 9 -15.19 -31.15 -11.22
CA SER A 9 -15.29 -30.96 -9.77
C SER A 9 -15.13 -29.50 -9.38
N LYS A 10 -15.67 -29.16 -8.21
CA LYS A 10 -15.56 -27.80 -7.66
C LYS A 10 -14.11 -27.45 -7.35
N GLU A 11 -13.34 -28.38 -6.77
CA GLU A 11 -11.93 -28.15 -6.42
C GLU A 11 -11.10 -27.87 -7.67
N LEU A 12 -11.31 -28.64 -8.74
CA LEU A 12 -10.60 -28.46 -9.99
C LEU A 12 -10.95 -27.10 -10.63
N LEU A 13 -12.23 -26.71 -10.63
CA LEU A 13 -12.63 -25.40 -11.11
C LEU A 13 -12.07 -24.27 -10.26
N GLN A 14 -12.04 -24.41 -8.93
CA GLN A 14 -11.43 -23.41 -8.06
C GLN A 14 -9.93 -23.28 -8.31
N LYS A 15 -9.22 -24.41 -8.45
CA LYS A 15 -7.80 -24.40 -8.82
C LYS A 15 -7.58 -23.70 -10.16
N LEU A 16 -8.19 -24.21 -11.24
CA LEU A 16 -7.95 -23.67 -12.58
C LEU A 16 -8.45 -22.23 -12.76
N TYR A 17 -9.63 -21.90 -12.23
CA TYR A 17 -10.26 -20.61 -12.43
C TYR A 17 -9.77 -19.55 -11.45
N ILE A 18 -9.60 -19.88 -10.17
CA ILE A 18 -9.22 -18.92 -9.12
C ILE A 18 -7.71 -18.91 -8.91
N GLN A 19 -7.08 -20.06 -8.70
CA GLN A 19 -5.64 -20.15 -8.36
C GLN A 19 -4.76 -19.96 -9.60
N ASP A 20 -4.98 -20.75 -10.65
CA ASP A 20 -4.19 -20.71 -11.89
C ASP A 20 -4.65 -19.60 -12.84
N ASN A 21 -5.67 -18.83 -12.42
CA ASN A 21 -6.21 -17.67 -13.12
C ASN A 21 -6.63 -17.91 -14.61
N LEU A 22 -6.98 -19.13 -15.00
CA LEU A 22 -7.39 -19.42 -16.38
C LEU A 22 -8.77 -18.84 -16.72
N THR A 23 -8.98 -18.48 -17.98
CA THR A 23 -10.29 -18.07 -18.50
C THR A 23 -11.19 -19.30 -18.75
N PRO A 24 -12.52 -19.15 -18.79
CA PRO A 24 -13.41 -20.28 -19.12
C PRO A 24 -13.10 -20.92 -20.48
N PHE A 25 -12.51 -20.15 -21.41
CA PHE A 25 -12.06 -20.64 -22.69
C PHE A 25 -10.84 -21.55 -22.56
N GLN A 26 -9.77 -21.08 -21.89
CA GLN A 26 -8.56 -21.88 -21.64
C GLN A 26 -8.84 -23.15 -20.83
N ILE A 27 -9.73 -23.06 -19.84
CA ILE A 27 -10.18 -24.23 -19.08
C ILE A 27 -10.93 -25.20 -20.00
N GLY A 28 -11.74 -24.67 -20.91
CA GLY A 28 -12.43 -25.45 -21.93
C GLY A 28 -11.46 -26.22 -22.83
N GLU A 29 -10.43 -25.55 -23.37
CA GLU A 29 -9.39 -26.19 -24.16
C GLU A 29 -8.63 -27.26 -23.38
N LYS A 30 -8.30 -26.98 -22.11
CA LYS A 30 -7.57 -27.92 -21.23
C LYS A 30 -8.38 -29.18 -20.88
N ILE A 31 -9.71 -29.05 -20.75
CA ILE A 31 -10.62 -30.13 -20.36
C ILE A 31 -11.28 -30.80 -21.59
N GLY A 32 -11.11 -30.22 -22.79
CA GLY A 32 -11.74 -30.70 -24.02
C GLY A 32 -13.24 -30.40 -24.08
N CYS A 33 -13.68 -29.25 -23.56
CA CYS A 33 -15.09 -28.84 -23.57
C CYS A 33 -15.29 -27.38 -23.95
N SER A 34 -16.52 -27.01 -24.29
CA SER A 34 -16.82 -25.62 -24.67
C SER A 34 -16.69 -24.66 -23.48
N PHE A 35 -16.31 -23.41 -23.74
CA PHE A 35 -16.27 -22.36 -22.71
C PHE A 35 -17.65 -22.17 -22.04
N LYS A 36 -18.76 -22.40 -22.77
CA LYS A 36 -20.12 -22.34 -22.23
C LYS A 36 -20.34 -23.42 -21.17
N THR A 37 -19.83 -24.63 -21.39
CA THR A 37 -19.86 -25.72 -20.42
C THR A 37 -19.16 -25.31 -19.13
N ILE A 38 -17.95 -24.75 -19.22
CA ILE A 38 -17.21 -24.26 -18.04
C ILE A 38 -17.98 -23.15 -17.32
N ARG A 39 -18.55 -22.17 -18.04
CA ARG A 39 -19.38 -21.12 -17.42
C ARG A 39 -20.60 -21.68 -16.68
N ASN A 40 -21.25 -22.69 -17.25
CA ASN A 40 -22.38 -23.36 -16.59
C ASN A 40 -21.90 -24.09 -15.33
N ARG A 41 -20.78 -24.81 -15.38
CA ARG A 41 -20.22 -25.48 -14.19
C ARG A 41 -19.79 -24.50 -13.10
N LEU A 42 -19.20 -23.35 -13.46
CA LEU A 42 -18.90 -22.29 -12.50
C LEU A 42 -20.17 -21.81 -11.79
N LYS A 43 -21.26 -21.59 -12.53
CA LYS A 43 -22.57 -21.24 -11.93
C LYS A 43 -23.13 -22.34 -11.04
N GLU A 44 -23.15 -23.59 -11.51
CA GLU A 44 -23.66 -24.74 -10.75
C GLU A 44 -22.92 -24.92 -9.42
N HIS A 45 -21.62 -24.61 -9.38
CA HIS A 45 -20.79 -24.68 -8.17
C HIS A 45 -20.76 -23.38 -7.35
N ASN A 46 -21.58 -22.39 -7.70
CA ASN A 46 -21.63 -21.06 -7.08
C ASN A 46 -20.28 -20.33 -7.04
N ILE A 47 -19.45 -20.52 -8.07
CA ILE A 47 -18.18 -19.82 -8.24
C ILE A 47 -18.46 -18.51 -8.99
N LEU A 48 -18.24 -17.38 -8.31
CA LEU A 48 -18.45 -16.05 -8.88
C LEU A 48 -17.57 -15.82 -10.11
N PHE A 49 -18.15 -15.24 -11.16
CA PHE A 49 -17.38 -14.85 -12.33
C PHE A 49 -16.36 -13.78 -11.97
N LYS A 50 -15.17 -13.89 -12.58
CA LYS A 50 -14.16 -12.84 -12.59
C LYS A 50 -14.80 -11.54 -13.05
N ASP A 51 -14.48 -10.46 -12.34
CA ASP A 51 -14.76 -9.10 -12.79
C ASP A 51 -14.26 -8.93 -14.25
N PRO A 52 -15.05 -8.30 -15.15
CA PRO A 52 -14.66 -8.16 -16.56
C PRO A 52 -13.28 -7.51 -16.76
N ALA A 53 -12.83 -6.61 -15.88
CA ALA A 53 -11.49 -6.04 -15.98
C ALA A 53 -10.40 -7.02 -15.54
N TYR A 54 -10.68 -7.91 -14.58
CA TYR A 54 -9.78 -9.01 -14.22
C TYR A 54 -9.71 -10.06 -15.34
N ALA A 55 -10.83 -10.39 -15.99
CA ALA A 55 -10.85 -11.32 -17.11
C ALA A 55 -10.10 -10.82 -18.36
N ARG A 56 -9.97 -9.50 -18.53
CA ARG A 56 -9.23 -8.84 -19.63
C ARG A 56 -7.77 -8.53 -19.30
N MET A 57 -7.32 -8.80 -18.08
CA MET A 57 -5.93 -8.53 -17.71
C MET A 57 -4.99 -9.52 -18.38
N THR A 58 -3.90 -9.01 -18.94
CA THR A 58 -2.85 -9.79 -19.58
C THR A 58 -1.61 -10.00 -18.71
N TYR A 59 -1.52 -9.34 -17.56
CA TYR A 59 -0.37 -9.41 -16.66
C TYR A 59 -0.75 -10.08 -15.33
N ASP A 60 0.20 -10.85 -14.81
CA ASP A 60 0.03 -11.57 -13.55
C ASP A 60 0.04 -10.62 -12.34
N LYS A 61 -0.72 -10.98 -11.31
CA LYS A 61 -0.74 -10.29 -10.01
C LYS A 61 -0.52 -11.32 -8.92
N LYS A 62 0.60 -11.20 -8.22
CA LYS A 62 0.98 -12.10 -7.13
C LYS A 62 0.47 -11.60 -5.79
N ASP A 63 0.14 -12.55 -4.92
CA ASP A 63 -0.22 -12.23 -3.55
C ASP A 63 0.97 -11.62 -2.82
N PHE A 64 0.67 -10.72 -1.88
CA PHE A 64 1.65 -10.25 -0.91
C PHE A 64 2.15 -11.43 -0.09
N ASN A 65 3.42 -11.77 -0.28
CA ASN A 65 4.13 -12.81 0.46
C ASN A 65 5.35 -12.24 1.22
N GLY A 66 5.35 -10.92 1.47
CA GLY A 66 6.40 -10.23 2.18
C GLY A 66 6.32 -10.40 3.71
N THR A 67 7.36 -9.93 4.39
CA THR A 67 7.49 -9.99 5.86
C THR A 67 6.58 -8.97 6.56
N PHE A 68 6.40 -9.12 7.87
CA PHE A 68 5.73 -8.11 8.70
C PHE A 68 6.43 -6.75 8.64
N SER A 69 7.76 -6.72 8.52
CA SER A 69 8.55 -5.50 8.36
C SER A 69 8.23 -4.80 7.03
N GLU A 70 8.24 -5.52 5.91
CA GLU A 70 7.86 -4.95 4.61
C GLU A 70 6.41 -4.44 4.63
N LYS A 71 5.50 -5.21 5.22
CA LYS A 71 4.09 -4.82 5.38
C LYS A 71 3.96 -3.53 6.21
N ALA A 72 4.69 -3.43 7.31
CA ALA A 72 4.69 -2.27 8.18
C ALA A 72 5.25 -1.02 7.48
N TYR A 73 6.35 -1.17 6.72
CA TYR A 73 6.89 -0.10 5.88
C TYR A 73 5.86 0.41 4.87
N MET A 74 5.21 -0.49 4.12
CA MET A 74 4.18 -0.11 3.14
C MET A 74 2.99 0.61 3.78
N ILE A 75 2.60 0.22 5.01
CA ILE A 75 1.53 0.88 5.76
C ILE A 75 1.98 2.29 6.19
N GLY A 76 3.20 2.45 6.73
CA GLY A 76 3.76 3.76 7.08
C GLY A 76 3.77 4.70 5.88
N PHE A 77 4.29 4.23 4.75
CA PHE A 77 4.36 5.00 3.51
C PHE A 77 2.97 5.34 2.93
N ARG A 78 1.99 4.44 3.12
CA ARG A 78 0.59 4.68 2.74
C ARG A 78 -0.09 5.78 3.55
N ILE A 79 0.21 5.89 4.83
CA ILE A 79 -0.48 6.88 5.67
C ILE A 79 -0.14 8.29 5.19
N GLY A 80 1.11 8.55 4.82
CA GLY A 80 1.53 9.79 4.17
C GLY A 80 1.11 9.84 2.69
N ASP A 81 1.96 9.34 1.79
CA ASP A 81 1.96 9.74 0.38
C ASP A 81 1.22 8.83 -0.60
N LEU A 82 0.96 7.55 -0.27
CA LEU A 82 0.21 6.71 -1.19
C LEU A 82 -1.27 7.04 -1.13
N ASN A 83 -1.93 7.05 -2.29
CA ASN A 83 -3.38 6.99 -2.44
C ASN A 83 -3.80 5.58 -2.89
N VAL A 84 -4.56 4.86 -2.06
CA VAL A 84 -4.95 3.48 -2.34
C VAL A 84 -6.47 3.35 -2.37
N TYR A 85 -6.98 2.77 -3.45
CA TYR A 85 -8.41 2.65 -3.68
C TYR A 85 -8.76 1.46 -4.58
N LYS A 86 -10.05 1.13 -4.62
CA LYS A 86 -10.64 0.23 -5.63
C LYS A 86 -11.56 1.05 -6.53
N LYS A 87 -11.67 0.70 -7.82
CA LYS A 87 -12.60 1.38 -8.75
C LYS A 87 -14.07 1.10 -8.40
N SER A 88 -14.36 -0.07 -7.85
CA SER A 88 -15.67 -0.47 -7.33
C SER A 88 -15.45 -1.39 -6.11
N PRO A 89 -16.44 -1.54 -5.20
CA PRO A 89 -16.31 -2.41 -4.03
C PRO A 89 -15.85 -3.84 -4.37
N ASP A 90 -16.41 -4.39 -5.45
CA ASP A 90 -16.15 -5.75 -5.94
C ASP A 90 -14.91 -5.88 -6.81
N SER A 91 -14.25 -4.75 -7.15
CA SER A 91 -13.08 -4.77 -8.01
C SER A 91 -11.99 -5.67 -7.41
N TYR A 92 -11.49 -6.58 -8.25
CA TYR A 92 -10.35 -7.43 -7.89
C TYR A 92 -9.07 -6.60 -7.72
N THR A 93 -8.93 -5.53 -8.50
CA THR A 93 -7.72 -4.72 -8.52
C THR A 93 -7.76 -3.64 -7.46
N ILE A 94 -6.73 -3.61 -6.63
CA ILE A 94 -6.40 -2.49 -5.75
C ILE A 94 -5.40 -1.60 -6.50
N VAL A 95 -5.72 -0.33 -6.64
CA VAL A 95 -4.82 0.67 -7.25
C VAL A 95 -4.07 1.38 -6.14
N VAL A 96 -2.75 1.27 -6.15
CA VAL A 96 -1.84 2.06 -5.32
C VAL A 96 -1.28 3.16 -6.20
N ARG A 97 -1.51 4.42 -5.84
CA ARG A 97 -1.11 5.59 -6.61
C ARG A 97 -0.24 6.52 -5.79
N CYS A 98 0.75 7.14 -6.42
CA CYS A 98 1.51 8.24 -5.85
C CYS A 98 1.80 9.28 -6.93
N HIS A 99 1.76 10.56 -6.57
CA HIS A 99 2.24 11.65 -7.40
C HIS A 99 3.42 12.30 -6.70
N THR A 100 4.54 12.47 -7.38
CA THR A 100 5.77 13.00 -6.77
C THR A 100 6.59 13.82 -7.77
N THR A 101 7.40 14.75 -7.29
CA THR A 101 8.45 15.42 -8.09
C THR A 101 9.79 14.72 -8.01
N GLN A 102 9.95 13.74 -7.10
CA GLN A 102 11.21 13.09 -6.80
C GLN A 102 11.28 11.73 -7.48
N GLU A 103 12.28 11.52 -8.33
CA GLU A 103 12.51 10.25 -9.02
C GLU A 103 12.84 9.12 -8.02
N GLN A 104 13.56 9.43 -6.94
CA GLN A 104 13.93 8.45 -5.91
C GLN A 104 12.70 7.84 -5.23
N GLN A 105 11.62 8.61 -5.09
CA GLN A 105 10.36 8.08 -4.54
C GLN A 105 9.68 7.13 -5.54
N VAL A 106 9.87 7.32 -6.85
CA VAL A 106 9.44 6.36 -7.88
C VAL A 106 10.20 5.04 -7.73
N ASP A 107 11.50 5.09 -7.47
CA ASP A 107 12.33 3.89 -7.28
C ASP A 107 11.93 3.10 -6.02
N VAL A 108 11.64 3.80 -4.92
CA VAL A 108 11.06 3.19 -3.71
C VAL A 108 9.76 2.46 -4.09
N ILE A 109 8.83 3.12 -4.79
CA ILE A 109 7.56 2.48 -5.19
C ILE A 109 7.79 1.26 -6.10
N LYS A 110 8.68 1.35 -7.09
CA LYS A 110 9.00 0.19 -7.94
C LYS A 110 9.52 -0.97 -7.11
N SER A 111 10.48 -0.72 -6.21
CA SER A 111 11.06 -1.77 -5.36
C SER A 111 10.01 -2.48 -4.49
N LEU A 112 9.00 -1.73 -4.01
CA LEU A 112 7.93 -2.27 -3.17
C LEU A 112 6.91 -3.10 -3.95
N PHE A 113 6.53 -2.68 -5.16
CA PHE A 113 5.32 -3.18 -5.82
C PHE A 113 5.56 -3.98 -7.11
N ASP A 114 6.70 -3.80 -7.79
CA ASP A 114 6.94 -4.39 -9.12
C ASP A 114 7.00 -5.93 -9.08
N LYS A 115 7.43 -6.50 -7.95
CA LYS A 115 7.44 -7.95 -7.71
C LYS A 115 6.04 -8.57 -7.58
N PHE A 116 5.00 -7.76 -7.37
CA PHE A 116 3.64 -8.21 -7.09
C PHE A 116 2.64 -7.93 -8.21
N GLY A 117 2.91 -6.94 -9.05
CA GLY A 117 2.05 -6.64 -10.18
C GLY A 117 2.56 -5.44 -10.94
N ARG A 118 1.84 -5.10 -12.00
CA ARG A 118 2.27 -4.04 -12.91
C ARG A 118 2.37 -2.68 -12.21
N VAL A 119 3.55 -2.07 -12.31
CA VAL A 119 3.80 -0.66 -12.02
C VAL A 119 3.83 0.11 -13.34
N THR A 120 3.17 1.26 -13.37
CA THR A 120 3.19 2.19 -14.50
C THR A 120 3.64 3.55 -14.00
N VAL A 121 4.53 4.17 -14.73
CA VAL A 121 5.08 5.50 -14.44
C VAL A 121 4.88 6.36 -15.67
N SER A 122 4.32 7.56 -15.49
CA SER A 122 4.34 8.60 -16.51
C SER A 122 4.85 9.90 -15.90
N PHE A 123 5.49 10.74 -16.71
CA PHE A 123 5.98 12.05 -16.30
C PHE A 123 5.18 13.13 -17.03
N ASN A 124 4.58 14.06 -16.29
CA ASN A 124 3.77 15.13 -16.85
C ASN A 124 3.88 16.39 -16.00
N LYS A 125 4.10 17.55 -16.65
CA LYS A 125 4.18 18.88 -15.99
C LYS A 125 5.10 18.91 -14.76
N GLY A 126 6.25 18.25 -14.81
CA GLY A 126 7.21 18.24 -13.69
C GLY A 126 6.90 17.23 -12.58
N HIS A 127 5.89 16.38 -12.76
CA HIS A 127 5.50 15.37 -11.77
C HIS A 127 5.49 13.96 -12.37
N PHE A 128 5.96 12.99 -11.59
CA PHE A 128 5.76 11.57 -11.83
C PHE A 128 4.38 11.14 -11.32
N HIS A 129 3.67 10.39 -12.15
CA HIS A 129 2.43 9.70 -11.81
C HIS A 129 2.70 8.20 -11.79
N VAL A 130 2.72 7.61 -10.60
CA VAL A 130 2.96 6.18 -10.42
C VAL A 130 1.65 5.48 -10.08
N ASN A 131 1.29 4.44 -10.83
CA ASN A 131 0.17 3.56 -10.50
C ASN A 131 0.64 2.11 -10.46
N CYS A 132 0.37 1.43 -9.35
CA CYS A 132 0.63 0.02 -9.13
C CYS A 132 -0.71 -0.72 -9.04
N PHE A 133 -0.86 -1.78 -9.82
CA PHE A 133 -2.10 -2.54 -9.90
C PHE A 133 -1.96 -3.87 -9.16
N MET A 134 -2.44 -3.91 -7.93
CA MET A 134 -2.28 -5.03 -6.99
C MET A 134 -3.57 -5.87 -6.89
N ASN A 135 -3.46 -7.08 -6.34
CA ASN A 135 -4.62 -7.94 -6.07
C ASN A 135 -5.18 -7.73 -4.64
N LYS A 136 -6.16 -8.54 -4.24
CA LYS A 136 -6.87 -8.40 -2.96
C LYS A 136 -6.00 -8.63 -1.71
N SER A 137 -4.87 -9.32 -1.81
CA SER A 137 -3.95 -9.51 -0.69
C SER A 137 -3.39 -8.18 -0.13
N PHE A 138 -3.40 -7.11 -0.95
CA PHE A 138 -3.00 -5.74 -0.56
C PHE A 138 -4.10 -4.92 0.12
N SER A 139 -5.22 -5.54 0.49
CA SER A 139 -6.35 -4.86 1.14
C SER A 139 -5.98 -4.18 2.46
N PHE A 140 -4.89 -4.60 3.11
CA PHE A 140 -4.34 -3.95 4.29
C PHE A 140 -3.92 -2.48 4.07
N LEU A 141 -3.71 -2.05 2.82
CA LEU A 141 -3.38 -0.66 2.48
C LEU A 141 -4.60 0.24 2.25
N ILE A 142 -5.81 -0.32 2.17
CA ILE A 142 -7.00 0.46 1.81
C ILE A 142 -7.34 1.48 2.91
N LYS A 143 -7.45 1.02 4.16
CA LYS A 143 -7.82 1.85 5.31
C LYS A 143 -6.60 2.61 5.83
N LYS A 144 -6.80 3.89 6.18
CA LYS A 144 -5.78 4.74 6.83
C LYS A 144 -5.95 4.83 8.36
N ASP A 145 -7.06 4.34 8.91
CA ASP A 145 -7.35 4.44 10.34
C ASP A 145 -6.58 3.40 11.17
N THR A 146 -6.69 3.50 12.50
CA THR A 146 -5.99 2.63 13.46
C THR A 146 -6.24 1.13 13.24
N SER A 147 -7.32 0.73 12.56
CA SER A 147 -7.56 -0.69 12.24
C SER A 147 -6.53 -1.27 11.27
N SER A 148 -5.87 -0.45 10.44
CA SER A 148 -4.87 -0.95 9.48
C SER A 148 -3.46 -1.06 10.08
N TRP A 149 -3.13 -0.22 11.05
CA TRP A 149 -1.75 -0.10 11.57
C TRP A 149 -1.62 -0.32 13.07
N GLY A 150 -2.72 -0.36 13.83
CA GLY A 150 -2.70 -0.44 15.29
C GLY A 150 -1.99 -1.69 15.85
N TRP A 151 -2.00 -2.79 15.09
CA TRP A 151 -1.28 -4.02 15.43
C TRP A 151 0.23 -3.79 15.57
N ILE A 152 0.82 -2.86 14.81
CA ILE A 152 2.27 -2.58 14.77
C ILE A 152 2.76 -2.09 16.14
N LYS A 153 1.92 -1.39 16.90
CA LYS A 153 2.30 -0.82 18.21
C LYS A 153 2.79 -1.85 19.23
N ASN A 154 2.34 -3.10 19.07
CA ASN A 154 2.59 -4.19 20.00
C ASN A 154 3.45 -5.31 19.36
N THR A 155 4.31 -4.95 18.41
CA THR A 155 5.22 -5.87 17.72
C THR A 155 6.67 -5.64 18.14
N ASP A 156 7.60 -6.40 17.57
CA ASP A 156 9.02 -6.18 17.78
C ASP A 156 9.51 -4.85 17.16
N ASP A 157 10.65 -4.39 17.68
CA ASP A 157 11.23 -3.10 17.28
C ASP A 157 11.51 -3.00 15.79
N LYS A 158 11.90 -4.09 15.13
CA LYS A 158 12.24 -4.07 13.70
C LYS A 158 11.00 -3.74 12.88
N VAL A 159 9.84 -4.32 13.22
CA VAL A 159 8.57 -4.01 12.56
C VAL A 159 8.14 -2.56 12.83
N ILE A 160 8.29 -2.09 14.07
CA ILE A 160 7.98 -0.69 14.44
C ILE A 160 8.87 0.29 13.67
N PHE A 161 10.19 0.07 13.63
CA PHE A 161 11.11 0.93 12.90
C PHE A 161 10.85 0.92 11.40
N ASN A 162 10.44 -0.21 10.81
CA ASN A 162 10.08 -0.25 9.39
C ASN A 162 8.83 0.58 9.09
N PHE A 163 7.82 0.56 9.97
CA PHE A 163 6.69 1.48 9.86
C PHE A 163 7.14 2.95 9.92
N ILE A 164 7.99 3.29 10.90
CA ILE A 164 8.51 4.65 11.07
C ILE A 164 9.31 5.07 9.84
N ALA A 165 10.12 4.18 9.26
CA ALA A 165 10.87 4.43 8.05
C ALA A 165 9.95 4.72 6.86
N GLY A 166 8.92 3.90 6.63
CA GLY A 166 7.94 4.16 5.57
C GLY A 166 7.19 5.48 5.77
N TYR A 167 6.81 5.81 7.00
CA TYR A 167 6.18 7.11 7.31
C TYR A 167 7.16 8.28 7.14
N THR A 168 8.44 8.06 7.46
CA THR A 168 9.53 9.03 7.28
C THR A 168 9.82 9.30 5.82
N ASP A 169 9.79 8.30 4.94
CA ASP A 169 10.01 8.51 3.50
C ASP A 169 8.85 9.26 2.83
N ALA A 170 7.68 9.33 3.47
CA ALA A 170 6.55 10.16 3.03
C ALA A 170 6.55 11.57 3.65
N GLU A 171 6.68 11.67 4.98
CA GLU A 171 6.44 12.92 5.73
C GLU A 171 7.71 13.53 6.35
N GLY A 172 8.80 12.77 6.34
CA GLY A 172 10.06 13.11 6.99
C GLY A 172 10.94 14.02 6.15
N ASN A 173 11.75 14.80 6.85
CA ASN A 173 12.67 15.75 6.26
C ASN A 173 14.01 15.70 6.99
N PHE A 174 15.08 15.44 6.24
CA PHE A 174 16.47 15.56 6.71
C PHE A 174 17.04 16.90 6.26
N ILE A 175 17.59 17.67 7.21
CA ILE A 175 18.07 19.03 6.99
C ILE A 175 19.49 19.13 7.52
N LEU A 176 20.40 19.60 6.67
CA LEU A 176 21.73 20.03 7.07
C LEU A 176 21.73 21.55 7.17
N ASN A 177 21.88 22.09 8.38
CA ASN A 177 21.95 23.53 8.61
C ASN A 177 22.95 23.87 9.70
N GLN A 178 23.79 24.89 9.49
CA GLN A 178 24.84 25.33 10.43
C GLN A 178 25.73 24.16 10.91
N LYS A 179 26.12 23.28 9.98
CA LYS A 179 26.89 22.05 10.26
C LYS A 179 26.21 21.08 11.25
N ARG A 180 24.89 21.17 11.42
CA ARG A 180 24.09 20.26 12.25
C ARG A 180 23.08 19.51 11.39
N ALA A 181 23.02 18.20 11.58
CA ALA A 181 21.96 17.38 11.05
C ALA A 181 20.70 17.54 11.90
N ARG A 182 19.56 17.66 11.23
CA ARG A 182 18.24 17.74 11.87
C ARG A 182 17.29 16.83 11.11
N PHE A 183 16.48 16.11 11.85
CA PHE A 183 15.37 15.36 11.33
C PHE A 183 14.07 15.97 11.84
N LYS A 184 13.07 16.10 10.98
CA LYS A 184 11.72 16.47 11.40
C LYS A 184 10.65 15.71 10.61
N ILE A 185 9.50 15.53 11.24
CA ILE A 185 8.24 15.15 10.60
C ILE A 185 7.22 16.22 10.99
N ASP A 186 6.56 16.81 9.99
CA ASP A 186 5.47 17.77 10.17
C ASP A 186 4.17 17.14 9.67
N SER A 187 3.23 16.81 10.55
CA SER A 187 1.99 16.13 10.16
C SER A 187 0.80 16.47 11.05
N TYR A 188 -0.41 16.33 10.51
CA TYR A 188 -1.68 16.42 11.25
C TYR A 188 -2.01 15.15 12.03
N ASP A 189 -1.28 14.04 11.83
CA ASP A 189 -1.52 12.75 12.48
C ASP A 189 -0.98 12.72 13.92
N ALA A 190 -1.60 13.51 14.79
CA ALA A 190 -1.16 13.69 16.16
C ALA A 190 -1.00 12.37 16.95
N SER A 191 -1.88 11.38 16.71
CA SER A 191 -1.81 10.07 17.37
C SER A 191 -0.58 9.27 16.95
N ILE A 192 -0.20 9.34 15.68
CA ILE A 192 1.00 8.67 15.14
C ILE A 192 2.24 9.37 15.68
N LEU A 193 2.33 10.70 15.59
CA LEU A 193 3.51 11.43 16.06
C LEU A 193 3.72 11.32 17.58
N LYS A 194 2.65 11.30 18.38
CA LYS A 194 2.74 11.04 19.83
C LYS A 194 3.29 9.64 20.11
N TRP A 195 2.81 8.63 19.38
CA TRP A 195 3.28 7.25 19.54
C TRP A 195 4.74 7.09 19.10
N ILE A 196 5.12 7.62 17.94
CA ILE A 196 6.52 7.62 17.47
C ILE A 196 7.43 8.33 18.49
N SER A 197 7.03 9.52 18.97
CA SER A 197 7.80 10.27 19.98
C SER A 197 8.04 9.44 21.25
N TRP A 198 7.00 8.77 21.74
CA TRP A 198 7.07 7.89 22.90
C TRP A 198 8.02 6.71 22.65
N PHE A 199 7.86 6.00 21.52
CA PHE A 199 8.67 4.84 21.19
C PHE A 199 10.15 5.19 21.07
N LEU A 200 10.48 6.26 20.34
CA LEU A 200 11.86 6.73 20.18
C LEU A 200 12.50 7.08 21.53
N LYS A 201 11.77 7.72 22.45
CA LYS A 201 12.28 7.99 23.81
C LYS A 201 12.60 6.71 24.58
N HIS A 202 11.77 5.67 24.45
CA HIS A 202 12.02 4.37 25.07
C HIS A 202 13.23 3.64 24.47
N LYS A 203 13.63 4.00 23.25
CA LYS A 203 14.87 3.53 22.60
C LYS A 203 16.08 4.43 22.87
N GLY A 204 15.96 5.38 23.80
CA GLY A 204 17.03 6.33 24.11
C GLY A 204 17.22 7.43 23.07
N ILE A 205 16.32 7.55 22.08
CA ILE A 205 16.39 8.57 21.04
C ILE A 205 15.67 9.84 21.51
N HIS A 206 16.47 10.84 21.89
CA HIS A 206 15.96 12.14 22.32
C HIS A 206 15.25 12.88 21.18
N ASN A 207 13.98 13.23 21.42
CA ASN A 207 13.16 13.95 20.45
C ASN A 207 12.24 14.96 21.13
N LYS A 208 11.82 15.97 20.37
CA LYS A 208 10.86 16.99 20.80
C LYS A 208 9.62 16.95 19.91
N LEU A 209 8.46 16.85 20.54
CA LEU A 209 7.15 16.90 19.90
C LEU A 209 6.45 18.20 20.32
N ARG A 210 5.94 18.97 19.36
CA ARG A 210 5.19 20.20 19.63
C ARG A 210 4.18 20.51 18.53
N ILE A 211 3.20 21.34 18.84
CA ILE A 211 2.34 21.97 17.83
C ILE A 211 3.11 23.16 17.28
N ILE A 212 3.19 23.27 15.95
CA ILE A 212 3.83 24.41 15.27
C ILE A 212 2.80 25.39 14.71
N TYR A 213 1.58 24.94 14.42
CA TYR A 213 0.45 25.79 14.06
C TYR A 213 -0.85 25.20 14.58
N LYS A 214 -1.74 26.04 15.09
CA LYS A 214 -3.04 25.64 15.60
C LYS A 214 -4.08 25.56 14.48
N LYS A 215 -5.08 24.71 14.66
CA LYS A 215 -6.26 24.69 13.80
C LYS A 215 -6.86 26.09 13.69
N GLY A 216 -7.11 26.54 12.47
CA GLY A 216 -7.68 27.86 12.17
C GLY A 216 -6.68 29.02 12.19
N GLU A 217 -5.42 28.78 12.58
CA GLU A 217 -4.38 29.80 12.54
C GLU A 217 -4.13 30.23 11.08
N LYS A 218 -4.08 31.55 10.86
CA LYS A 218 -3.81 32.15 9.55
C LYS A 218 -2.34 32.55 9.48
N VAL A 219 -1.66 32.12 8.43
CA VAL A 219 -0.37 32.68 8.03
C VAL A 219 -0.53 33.39 6.67
N PRO A 220 0.24 34.45 6.37
CA PRO A 220 -0.03 35.33 5.23
C PRO A 220 -0.10 34.61 3.87
N THR A 221 0.59 33.49 3.72
CA THR A 221 0.82 32.81 2.44
C THR A 221 -0.09 31.61 2.20
N GLN A 222 -1.02 31.29 3.10
CA GLN A 222 -1.83 30.08 2.94
C GLN A 222 -3.19 30.14 3.66
N ASN A 223 -4.07 29.20 3.30
CA ASN A 223 -5.36 29.02 3.96
C ASN A 223 -5.20 28.63 5.44
N PRO A 224 -6.20 28.92 6.30
CA PRO A 224 -6.18 28.47 7.68
C PRO A 224 -5.94 26.96 7.80
N PHE A 225 -5.15 26.55 8.79
CA PHE A 225 -4.85 25.13 8.99
C PHE A 225 -6.11 24.33 9.38
N PRO A 226 -6.41 23.19 8.73
CA PRO A 226 -7.62 22.42 8.99
C PRO A 226 -7.57 21.65 10.32
N LYS A 227 -6.37 21.38 10.84
CA LYS A 227 -6.08 20.69 12.10
C LYS A 227 -4.80 21.29 12.71
N ASP A 228 -4.52 20.98 13.98
CA ASP A 228 -3.23 21.30 14.58
C ASP A 228 -2.11 20.61 13.80
N LEU A 229 -1.13 21.38 13.31
CA LEU A 229 0.06 20.84 12.67
C LEU A 229 1.11 20.55 13.75
N TRP A 230 1.48 19.28 13.87
CA TRP A 230 2.46 18.81 14.84
C TRP A 230 3.83 18.62 14.18
N ARG A 231 4.89 18.96 14.91
CA ARG A 231 6.28 18.69 14.56
C ARG A 231 6.89 17.73 15.56
N LEU A 232 7.36 16.59 15.08
CA LEU A 232 8.35 15.76 15.75
C LEU A 232 9.73 16.14 15.22
N ASN A 233 10.70 16.44 16.08
CA ASN A 233 12.06 16.75 15.64
C ASN A 233 13.14 16.08 16.50
N ILE A 234 14.21 15.64 15.83
CA ILE A 234 15.42 15.08 16.40
C ILE A 234 16.58 15.98 15.95
N ASN A 235 17.33 16.50 16.91
CA ASN A 235 18.45 17.42 16.65
C ASN A 235 19.79 16.88 17.16
N ASP A 236 19.77 15.72 17.81
CA ASP A 236 20.98 15.08 18.33
C ASP A 236 21.64 14.31 17.19
N MET A 237 22.92 14.60 16.93
CA MET A 237 23.70 13.98 15.86
C MET A 237 23.85 12.48 16.09
N ASN A 238 24.05 12.04 17.34
CA ASN A 238 24.24 10.62 17.65
C ASN A 238 22.97 9.80 17.38
N ALA A 239 21.80 10.44 17.53
CA ALA A 239 20.51 9.84 17.20
C ALA A 239 20.22 9.78 15.68
N LEU A 240 21.07 10.37 14.85
CA LEU A 240 20.94 10.42 13.38
C LEU A 240 22.02 9.63 12.66
N GLN A 241 22.89 8.92 13.39
CA GLN A 241 23.87 8.03 12.80
C GLN A 241 23.18 6.72 12.36
N ILE A 242 23.50 6.28 11.15
CA ILE A 242 23.13 4.94 10.67
C ILE A 242 24.10 3.97 11.34
N ALA A 243 23.57 3.00 12.09
CA ALA A 243 24.35 1.91 12.67
C ALA A 243 24.83 0.93 11.59
#